data_AF-W8YW73-F1
#
_entry.id   AF-W8YW73-F1
#
_cell.length_a   1.000
_cell.length_b   1.000
_cell.length_c   1.000
_cell.angle_alpha   90.00
_cell.angle_beta   90.00
_cell.angle_gamma   90.00
#
_symmetry.space_group_name_H-M   'P 1'
#
loop_
_entity.id
_entity.type
_entity.pdbx_description
1 polymer ?
#
loop_
_entity_poly.entity_id
_entity_poly.type
_entity_poly.pdbx_seq_one_letter_code
_entity_poly.pdbx_strand_id
1 'polypeptide(L)'
;MEAGTFWSKMKGGGRSALKASPRNAAIGAAGGFAVIAVLALLTQASSSAWLMASFGASCVLAFGVWDAPLSQPRNIVGGHLLSTLIGLILSHLFHGGVWVMAAGVGLAIGLMMLTRTTHPPAGADPLIVIMAGSGWSFLVMPVLIGSIVIVLAALVVNNLDPNRRYPTFWI
;
A
#
# COMPACT_ATOMS: atom_id res chain seq x y z
N MET A 1 -21.73 14.19 24.69
CA MET A 1 -20.72 14.84 23.82
C MET A 1 -21.46 15.53 22.71
N GLU A 2 -21.49 16.87 22.68
CA GLU A 2 -22.04 17.57 21.51
C GLU A 2 -21.20 17.21 20.29
N ALA A 3 -21.84 16.61 19.29
CA ALA A 3 -21.20 16.36 18.01
C ALA A 3 -20.94 17.73 17.38
N GLY A 4 -19.68 18.17 17.40
CA GLY A 4 -19.28 19.43 16.77
C GLY A 4 -19.82 19.52 15.34
N THR A 5 -20.17 20.73 14.90
CA THR A 5 -20.61 20.97 13.52
C THR A 5 -19.58 20.44 12.52
N PHE A 6 -20.02 20.05 11.32
CA PHE A 6 -19.13 19.54 10.26
C PHE A 6 -17.87 20.41 10.08
N TRP A 7 -18.05 21.73 10.10
CA TRP A 7 -16.97 22.71 9.99
C TRP A 7 -16.09 22.81 11.23
N SER A 8 -16.63 22.62 12.45
CA SER A 8 -15.81 22.67 13.66
C SER A 8 -14.86 21.48 13.75
N LYS A 9 -15.24 20.32 13.20
CA LYS A 9 -14.37 19.13 13.11
C LYS A 9 -13.15 19.35 12.21
N MET A 10 -13.27 20.15 11.15
CA MET A 10 -12.16 20.43 10.22
C MET A 10 -11.03 21.27 10.83
N LYS A 11 -11.29 21.97 11.93
CA LYS A 11 -10.25 22.76 12.63
C LYS A 11 -9.14 21.87 13.20
N GLY A 12 -9.40 20.56 13.35
CA GLY A 12 -8.51 19.65 14.06
C GLY A 12 -8.44 19.98 15.55
N GLY A 13 -7.75 19.14 16.31
CA GLY A 13 -7.63 19.33 17.76
C GLY A 13 -6.36 18.76 18.38
N GLY A 14 -5.38 18.36 17.55
CA GLY A 14 -4.20 17.63 18.01
C GLY A 14 -2.91 18.07 17.32
N ARG A 15 -1.79 17.60 17.85
CA ARG A 15 -0.46 17.71 17.23
C ARG A 15 -0.15 16.42 16.48
N SER A 16 0.77 16.48 15.52
CA SER A 16 1.25 15.29 14.81
C SER A 16 1.84 14.27 15.79
N ALA A 17 1.47 13.00 15.63
CA ALA A 17 2.06 11.90 16.36
C ALA A 17 3.46 11.50 15.80
N LEU A 18 3.79 11.93 14.57
CA LEU A 18 5.05 11.62 13.93
C LEU A 18 6.20 12.43 14.57
N LYS A 19 7.23 11.72 15.04
CA LYS A 19 8.44 12.32 15.61
C LYS A 19 9.56 12.30 14.58
N ALA A 20 10.24 13.44 14.40
CA ALA A 20 11.40 13.51 13.54
C ALA A 20 12.58 12.77 14.17
N SER A 21 13.18 11.83 13.43
CA SER A 21 14.39 11.12 13.82
C SER A 21 15.26 10.93 12.58
N PRO A 22 16.43 11.61 12.47
CA PRO A 22 17.31 11.51 11.30
C PRO A 22 17.72 10.06 11.01
N ARG A 23 17.96 9.27 12.06
CA ARG A 23 18.28 7.85 11.95
C ARG A 23 17.12 7.07 11.33
N ASN A 24 15.89 7.30 11.79
CA ASN A 24 14.74 6.61 11.23
C ASN A 24 14.43 7.04 9.79
N ALA A 25 14.66 8.31 9.48
CA ALA A 25 14.54 8.83 8.12
C ALA A 25 15.57 8.17 7.20
N ALA A 26 16.82 8.02 7.63
CA ALA A 26 17.88 7.36 6.84
C ALA A 26 17.56 5.88 6.57
N ILE A 27 17.12 5.13 7.60
CA ILE A 27 16.71 3.72 7.43
C ILE A 27 15.50 3.63 6.49
N GLY A 28 14.51 4.51 6.68
CA GLY A 28 13.32 4.59 5.84
C GLY A 28 13.65 4.84 4.37
N ALA A 29 14.50 5.83 4.13
CA ALA A 29 14.96 6.20 2.80
C ALA A 29 15.77 5.08 2.14
N ALA A 30 16.71 4.46 2.86
CA ALA A 30 17.52 3.36 2.34
C ALA A 30 16.67 2.13 1.99
N GLY A 31 15.73 1.74 2.86
CA GLY A 31 14.82 0.62 2.62
C GLY A 31 13.91 0.85 1.41
N GLY A 32 13.27 2.03 1.35
CA GLY A 32 12.43 2.39 0.21
C GLY A 32 13.21 2.50 -1.10
N PHE A 33 14.38 3.13 -1.08
CA PHE A 33 15.25 3.22 -2.25
C PHE A 33 15.65 1.83 -2.76
N ALA A 34 16.14 0.95 -1.88
CA ALA A 34 16.60 -0.37 -2.27
C ALA A 34 15.48 -1.20 -2.91
N VAL A 35 14.30 -1.25 -2.30
CA VAL A 35 13.16 -2.02 -2.85
C VAL A 35 12.70 -1.45 -4.18
N ILE A 36 12.48 -0.14 -4.27
CA ILE A 36 12.01 0.48 -5.52
C ILE A 36 13.05 0.36 -6.62
N ALA A 37 14.34 0.53 -6.32
CA ALA A 37 15.41 0.33 -7.29
C ALA A 37 15.42 -1.11 -7.83
N VAL A 38 15.32 -2.12 -6.96
CA VAL A 38 15.27 -3.53 -7.40
C VAL A 38 14.05 -3.81 -8.26
N LEU A 39 12.85 -3.40 -7.84
CA LEU A 39 11.62 -3.61 -8.63
C LEU A 39 11.66 -2.84 -9.96
N ALA A 40 12.22 -1.63 -9.98
CA ALA A 40 12.39 -0.85 -11.20
C ALA A 40 13.40 -1.48 -12.17
N LEU A 41 14.53 -1.99 -11.66
CA LEU A 41 15.53 -2.68 -12.48
C LEU A 41 14.98 -4.00 -13.05
N LEU A 42 14.23 -4.77 -12.26
CA LEU A 42 13.55 -5.98 -12.74
C LEU A 42 12.48 -5.68 -13.79
N THR A 43 11.74 -4.57 -13.63
CA THR A 43 10.80 -4.08 -14.65
C THR A 43 11.51 -3.72 -15.95
N GLN A 44 12.70 -3.11 -15.89
CA GLN A 44 13.48 -2.77 -17.09
C GLN A 44 14.16 -4.00 -17.73
N ALA A 45 14.63 -4.94 -16.92
CA ALA A 45 15.37 -6.11 -17.38
C ALA A 45 14.48 -7.26 -17.87
N SER A 46 13.17 -7.20 -17.63
CA SER A 46 12.22 -8.23 -18.03
C SER A 46 11.07 -7.66 -18.85
N SER A 47 10.32 -8.55 -19.53
CA SER A 47 9.09 -8.17 -20.23
C SER A 47 7.86 -8.07 -19.31
N SER A 48 8.04 -8.15 -17.99
CA SER A 48 6.96 -8.14 -17.01
C SER A 48 7.05 -6.89 -16.14
N ALA A 49 5.89 -6.33 -15.76
CA ALA A 49 5.85 -5.24 -14.80
C ALA A 49 6.10 -5.78 -13.38
N TRP A 50 7.17 -5.33 -12.72
CA TRP A 50 7.46 -5.65 -11.30
C TRP A 50 7.10 -4.49 -10.36
N LEU A 51 7.02 -3.27 -10.89
CA LEU A 51 6.80 -2.05 -10.14
C LEU A 51 5.40 -1.49 -10.38
N MET A 52 4.76 -1.04 -9.31
CA MET A 52 3.53 -0.24 -9.35
C MET A 52 3.73 1.06 -8.57
N ALA A 53 3.02 2.12 -8.95
CA ALA A 53 3.08 3.39 -8.22
C ALA A 53 2.66 3.23 -6.74
N SER A 54 1.70 2.36 -6.45
CA SER A 54 1.24 2.08 -5.07
C SER A 54 2.31 1.42 -4.19
N PHE A 55 3.30 0.72 -4.77
CA PHE A 55 4.43 0.16 -4.01
C PHE A 55 5.36 1.23 -3.44
N GLY A 56 5.49 2.39 -4.08
CA GLY A 56 6.22 3.53 -3.52
C GLY A 56 5.59 4.00 -2.20
N ALA A 57 4.27 4.20 -2.21
CA ALA A 57 3.52 4.57 -1.00
C ALA A 57 3.51 3.44 0.05
N SER A 58 3.57 2.18 -0.37
CA SER A 58 3.72 1.04 0.55
C SER A 58 5.08 1.06 1.25
N CYS A 59 6.15 1.41 0.55
CA CYS A 59 7.48 1.59 1.15
C CYS A 59 7.50 2.72 2.18
N VAL A 60 6.78 3.83 1.93
CA VAL A 60 6.62 4.91 2.93
C VAL A 60 6.06 4.36 4.24
N LEU A 61 5.03 3.50 4.17
CA LEU A 61 4.46 2.88 5.36
C LEU A 61 5.39 1.83 5.97
N ALA A 62 5.87 0.87 5.18
CA ALA A 62 6.66 -0.27 5.64
C ALA A 62 7.99 0.12 6.29
N PHE A 63 8.64 1.20 5.82
CA PHE A 63 9.96 1.61 6.32
C PHE A 63 9.94 2.93 7.12
N GLY A 64 9.02 3.84 6.82
CA GLY A 64 8.90 5.15 7.47
C GLY A 64 8.06 5.13 8.74
N VAL A 65 7.00 4.31 8.77
CA VAL A 65 6.09 4.13 9.92
C VAL A 65 5.82 2.64 10.13
N TRP A 66 6.91 1.87 10.30
CA TRP A 66 6.91 0.41 10.32
C TRP A 66 6.01 -0.19 11.41
N ASP A 67 5.84 0.50 12.53
CA ASP A 67 5.07 0.06 13.70
C ASP A 67 3.58 0.40 13.61
N ALA A 68 3.17 1.20 12.62
CA ALA A 68 1.78 1.55 12.42
C ALA A 68 0.95 0.30 12.03
N PRO A 69 -0.29 0.15 12.53
CA PRO A 69 -1.14 -0.98 12.15
C PRO A 69 -1.30 -1.14 10.64
N LEU A 70 -1.40 -0.04 9.89
CA LEU A 70 -1.59 -0.03 8.43
C LEU A 70 -0.36 -0.54 7.64
N SER A 71 0.81 -0.62 8.29
CA SER A 71 2.08 -1.06 7.70
C SER A 71 2.33 -2.55 7.90
N GLN A 72 1.47 -3.27 8.63
CA GLN A 72 1.72 -4.68 8.96
C GLN A 72 1.48 -5.62 7.77
N PRO A 73 2.12 -6.81 7.74
CA PRO A 73 2.15 -7.70 6.58
C PRO A 73 0.78 -8.07 6.01
N ARG A 74 -0.20 -8.38 6.88
CA ARG A 74 -1.58 -8.66 6.47
C ARG A 74 -2.21 -7.51 5.70
N ASN A 75 -1.95 -6.27 6.12
CA ASN A 75 -2.53 -5.09 5.50
C ASN A 75 -1.86 -4.83 4.14
N ILE A 76 -0.53 -4.90 4.08
CA ILE A 76 0.20 -4.74 2.81
C ILE A 76 -0.29 -5.77 1.78
N VAL A 77 -0.16 -7.06 2.07
CA VAL A 77 -0.49 -8.12 1.10
C VAL A 77 -1.99 -8.22 0.86
N GLY A 78 -2.79 -8.26 1.94
CA GLY A 78 -4.24 -8.39 1.84
C GLY A 78 -4.91 -7.18 1.20
N GLY A 79 -4.45 -5.96 1.52
CA GLY A 79 -4.95 -4.73 0.93
C GLY A 79 -4.69 -4.67 -0.57
N HIS A 80 -3.45 -4.98 -1.00
CA HIS A 80 -3.09 -5.00 -2.41
C HIS A 80 -3.87 -6.05 -3.21
N LEU A 81 -3.95 -7.28 -2.69
CA LEU A 81 -4.69 -8.36 -3.36
C LEU A 81 -6.18 -8.04 -3.48
N LEU A 82 -6.83 -7.62 -2.40
CA LEU A 82 -8.25 -7.31 -2.40
C LEU A 82 -8.57 -6.14 -3.33
N SER A 83 -7.80 -5.06 -3.26
CA SER A 83 -8.03 -3.85 -4.06
C SER A 83 -7.80 -4.11 -5.54
N THR A 84 -6.72 -4.81 -5.90
CA THR A 84 -6.45 -5.23 -7.29
C THR A 84 -7.55 -6.16 -7.81
N LEU A 85 -7.97 -7.15 -7.02
CA LEU A 85 -9.02 -8.10 -7.41
C LEU A 85 -10.31 -7.36 -7.77
N ILE A 86 -10.73 -6.39 -6.96
CA ILE A 86 -11.90 -5.55 -7.23
C ILE A 86 -11.73 -4.79 -8.55
N GLY A 87 -10.57 -4.15 -8.75
CA GLY A 87 -10.27 -3.43 -9.99
C GLY A 87 -10.32 -4.33 -11.23
N LEU A 88 -9.76 -5.54 -11.15
CA LEU A 88 -9.78 -6.51 -12.24
C LEU A 88 -11.19 -7.01 -12.55
N ILE A 89 -12.00 -7.34 -11.53
CA ILE A 89 -13.40 -7.73 -11.70
C ILE A 89 -14.17 -6.63 -12.44
N LEU A 90 -14.06 -5.38 -11.97
CA LEU A 90 -14.79 -4.27 -12.57
C LEU A 90 -14.29 -3.94 -13.98
N SER A 91 -12.98 -3.99 -14.23
CA SER A 91 -12.42 -3.79 -15.56
C SER A 91 -12.90 -4.84 -16.55
N HIS A 92 -12.98 -6.12 -16.16
CA HIS A 92 -13.44 -7.18 -17.09
C HIS A 92 -14.96 -7.18 -17.30
N LEU A 93 -15.75 -6.70 -16.33
CA LEU A 93 -17.21 -6.62 -16.46
C LEU A 93 -17.67 -5.36 -17.21
N PHE A 94 -16.98 -4.24 -17.00
CA PHE A 94 -17.43 -2.91 -17.45
C PHE A 94 -16.42 -2.19 -18.35
N HIS A 95 -15.30 -2.82 -18.69
CA HIS A 95 -14.20 -2.34 -19.54
C HIS A 95 -13.37 -1.19 -18.94
N GLY A 96 -14.02 -0.13 -18.44
CA GLY A 96 -13.35 1.00 -17.80
C GLY A 96 -14.20 2.27 -17.77
N GLY A 97 -13.56 3.41 -17.54
CA GLY A 97 -14.21 4.73 -17.49
C GLY A 97 -14.36 5.29 -16.08
N VAL A 98 -14.75 6.57 -15.99
CA VAL A 98 -14.73 7.35 -14.74
C VAL A 98 -15.53 6.69 -13.62
N TRP A 99 -16.71 6.14 -13.94
CA TRP A 99 -17.58 5.51 -12.95
C TRP A 99 -17.06 4.15 -12.48
N VAL A 100 -16.42 3.38 -13.36
CA VAL A 100 -15.82 2.09 -13.03
C VAL A 100 -14.59 2.30 -12.11
N MET A 101 -13.78 3.32 -12.40
CA MET A 101 -12.66 3.73 -11.55
C MET A 101 -13.14 4.20 -10.17
N ALA A 102 -14.14 5.09 -10.13
CA ALA A 102 -14.71 5.58 -8.88
C ALA A 102 -15.32 4.45 -8.04
N ALA A 103 -16.07 3.55 -8.68
CA ALA A 103 -16.62 2.37 -8.03
C ALA A 103 -15.53 1.44 -7.49
N GLY A 104 -14.47 1.20 -8.28
CA GLY A 104 -13.35 0.35 -7.87
C GLY A 104 -12.64 0.87 -6.63
N VAL A 105 -12.32 2.16 -6.60
CA VAL A 105 -11.69 2.79 -5.42
C VAL A 105 -12.63 2.76 -4.21
N GLY A 106 -13.90 3.14 -4.39
CA GLY A 106 -14.88 3.14 -3.29
C GLY A 106 -15.10 1.76 -2.68
N LEU A 107 -15.26 0.73 -3.53
CA LEU A 107 -15.40 -0.65 -3.10
C LEU A 107 -14.14 -1.19 -2.42
N ALA A 108 -12.96 -0.88 -2.95
CA ALA A 108 -11.69 -1.27 -2.34
C ALA A 108 -11.54 -0.70 -0.93
N ILE A 109 -11.83 0.59 -0.74
CA ILE A 109 -11.81 1.24 0.58
C ILE A 109 -12.78 0.54 1.53
N GLY A 110 -14.05 0.40 1.13
CA GLY A 110 -15.10 -0.19 1.97
C GLY A 110 -14.78 -1.64 2.35
N LEU A 111 -14.37 -2.46 1.38
CA LEU A 111 -14.07 -3.87 1.63
C LEU A 111 -12.80 -4.05 2.48
N MET A 112 -11.74 -3.27 2.26
CA MET A 112 -10.56 -3.30 3.13
C MET A 112 -10.89 -2.95 4.59
N MET A 113 -11.80 -2.00 4.81
CA MET A 113 -12.29 -1.67 6.16
C MET A 113 -13.03 -2.85 6.78
N LEU A 114 -13.91 -3.51 6.01
CA LEU A 114 -14.68 -4.67 6.48
C LEU A 114 -13.79 -5.90 6.76
N THR A 115 -12.77 -6.14 5.94
CA THR A 115 -11.85 -7.28 6.10
C THR A 115 -10.71 -7.01 7.09
N ARG A 116 -10.62 -5.78 7.63
CA ARG A 116 -9.52 -5.31 8.47
C ARG A 116 -8.16 -5.46 7.78
N THR A 117 -8.13 -5.14 6.49
CA THR A 117 -6.90 -5.15 5.66
C THR A 117 -6.57 -3.77 5.10
N THR A 118 -7.01 -2.70 5.76
CA THR A 118 -6.79 -1.32 5.30
C THR A 118 -5.30 -1.04 5.11
N HIS A 119 -4.93 -0.85 3.86
CA HIS A 119 -3.62 -0.39 3.44
C HIS A 119 -3.81 0.73 2.43
N PRO A 120 -3.73 2.00 2.86
CA PRO A 120 -4.05 3.14 2.00
C PRO A 120 -3.35 3.14 0.63
N PRO A 121 -2.07 2.72 0.50
CA PRO A 121 -1.42 2.58 -0.81
C PRO A 121 -2.17 1.69 -1.80
N ALA A 122 -2.76 0.59 -1.34
CA ALA A 122 -3.53 -0.33 -2.17
C ALA A 122 -4.84 0.26 -2.70
N GLY A 123 -5.35 1.35 -2.08
CA GLY A 123 -6.53 2.06 -2.58
C GLY A 123 -6.35 2.64 -3.99
N ALA A 124 -5.10 2.79 -4.47
CA ALA A 124 -4.80 3.20 -5.83
C ALA A 124 -4.84 2.05 -6.86
N ASP A 125 -4.77 0.78 -6.41
CA ASP A 125 -4.66 -0.38 -7.29
C ASP A 125 -5.83 -0.52 -8.28
N PRO A 126 -7.11 -0.26 -7.93
CA PRO A 126 -8.19 -0.27 -8.90
C PRO A 126 -7.96 0.69 -10.07
N LEU A 127 -7.42 1.88 -9.79
CA LEU A 127 -7.09 2.86 -10.84
C LEU A 127 -5.97 2.32 -11.74
N ILE A 128 -4.92 1.75 -11.15
CA ILE A 128 -3.78 1.19 -11.87
C ILE A 128 -4.26 0.13 -12.87
N VAL A 129 -5.03 -0.86 -12.42
CA VAL A 129 -5.45 -1.97 -13.28
C VAL A 129 -6.47 -1.56 -14.33
N ILE A 130 -7.43 -0.69 -13.99
CA ILE A 130 -8.46 -0.23 -14.93
C ILE A 130 -7.83 0.66 -16.01
N MET A 131 -6.96 1.60 -15.64
CA MET A 131 -6.31 2.50 -16.59
C MET A 131 -5.34 1.77 -17.52
N ALA A 132 -4.64 0.75 -17.01
CA ALA A 132 -3.70 -0.03 -17.78
C ALA A 132 -4.36 -1.16 -18.60
N GLY A 133 -5.67 -1.43 -18.42
CA GLY A 133 -6.35 -2.56 -19.05
C GLY A 133 -5.71 -3.90 -18.69
N SER A 134 -5.32 -4.07 -17.41
CA SER A 134 -4.53 -5.21 -16.96
C SER A 134 -5.32 -6.52 -16.93
N GLY A 135 -4.68 -7.63 -17.27
CA GLY A 135 -5.25 -8.98 -17.18
C GLY A 135 -5.10 -9.63 -15.79
N TRP A 136 -5.70 -10.80 -15.61
CA TRP A 136 -5.69 -11.54 -14.34
C TRP A 136 -4.30 -11.92 -13.81
N SER A 137 -3.31 -12.08 -14.70
CA SER A 137 -1.91 -12.32 -14.30
C SER A 137 -1.36 -11.20 -13.43
N PHE A 138 -1.90 -9.97 -13.54
CA PHE A 138 -1.50 -8.81 -12.76
C PHE A 138 -1.67 -9.03 -11.25
N LEU A 139 -2.66 -9.83 -10.84
CA LEU A 139 -2.92 -10.16 -9.43
C LEU A 139 -1.79 -10.98 -8.80
N VAL A 140 -1.15 -11.85 -9.58
CA VAL A 140 0.03 -12.60 -9.13
C VAL A 140 1.28 -11.73 -9.29
N MET A 141 1.42 -11.13 -10.47
CA MET A 141 2.59 -10.36 -10.86
C MET A 141 2.18 -9.08 -11.58
N PRO A 142 2.38 -7.88 -10.99
CA PRO A 142 3.27 -7.58 -9.86
C PRO A 142 2.68 -7.76 -8.45
N VAL A 143 1.38 -7.88 -8.29
CA VAL A 143 0.71 -7.54 -7.01
C VAL A 143 1.11 -8.44 -5.84
N LEU A 144 0.86 -9.75 -5.94
CA LEU A 144 1.20 -10.70 -4.87
C LEU A 144 2.71 -10.75 -4.62
N ILE A 145 3.49 -10.95 -5.68
CA ILE A 145 4.95 -11.13 -5.55
C ILE A 145 5.61 -9.85 -5.04
N GLY A 146 5.26 -8.69 -5.60
CA GLY A 146 5.83 -7.40 -5.20
C GLY A 146 5.48 -7.02 -3.77
N SER A 147 4.23 -7.24 -3.33
CA SER A 147 3.84 -7.00 -1.94
C SER A 147 4.56 -7.92 -0.95
N ILE A 148 4.79 -9.20 -1.30
CA ILE A 148 5.62 -10.12 -0.51
C ILE A 148 7.07 -9.63 -0.46
N VAL A 149 7.66 -9.19 -1.58
CA VAL A 149 9.02 -8.64 -1.61
C VAL A 149 9.16 -7.44 -0.67
N ILE A 150 8.18 -6.53 -0.66
CA ILE A 150 8.15 -5.39 0.27
C ILE A 150 8.12 -5.87 1.72
N VAL A 151 7.25 -6.84 2.06
CA VAL A 151 7.17 -7.39 3.42
C VAL A 151 8.47 -8.05 3.84
N LEU A 152 9.09 -8.86 2.98
CA LEU A 152 10.36 -9.52 3.26
C LEU A 152 11.49 -8.50 3.47
N ALA A 153 11.55 -7.46 2.64
CA ALA A 153 12.50 -6.38 2.82
C ALA A 153 12.24 -5.61 4.13
N ALA A 154 10.98 -5.36 4.49
CA ALA A 154 10.60 -4.72 5.74
C ALA A 154 10.95 -5.56 6.98
N LEU A 155 10.84 -6.90 6.90
CA LEU A 155 11.32 -7.80 7.95
C LEU A 155 12.83 -7.66 8.15
N VAL A 156 13.62 -7.59 7.09
CA VAL A 156 15.08 -7.45 7.23
C VAL A 156 15.43 -6.04 7.73
N VAL A 157 15.04 -5.00 6.98
CA VAL A 157 15.47 -3.62 7.24
C VAL A 157 15.05 -3.14 8.62
N ASN A 158 13.81 -3.41 9.04
CA ASN A 158 13.35 -2.92 10.33
C ASN A 158 13.94 -3.71 11.50
N ASN A 159 14.16 -5.02 11.41
CA ASN A 159 14.70 -5.78 12.55
C ASN A 159 16.23 -5.77 12.65
N LEU A 160 16.96 -5.24 11.66
CA LEU A 160 18.39 -4.92 11.80
C LEU A 160 18.66 -3.80 12.82
N ASP A 161 17.65 -2.97 13.09
CA ASP A 161 17.71 -1.91 14.07
C ASP A 161 17.15 -2.36 15.42
N PRO A 162 17.94 -2.39 16.51
CA PRO A 162 17.47 -2.84 17.83
C PRO A 162 16.35 -1.96 18.41
N ASN A 163 16.15 -0.75 17.90
CA ASN A 163 15.09 0.17 18.35
C ASN A 163 13.77 0.00 17.58
N ARG A 164 13.73 -0.90 16.59
CA ARG A 164 12.55 -1.17 15.77
C ARG A 164 12.10 -2.61 15.97
N ARG A 165 10.83 -2.86 15.69
CA ARG A 165 10.23 -4.19 15.74
C ARG A 165 9.22 -4.32 14.62
N TYR A 166 9.42 -5.30 13.74
CA TYR A 166 8.50 -5.58 12.65
C TYR A 166 8.36 -7.10 12.42
N PRO A 167 7.16 -7.64 12.26
CA PRO A 167 5.90 -6.95 12.42
C PRO A 167 5.57 -6.75 13.90
N THR A 168 4.63 -5.85 14.18
CA THR A 168 3.97 -5.77 15.48
C THR A 168 2.88 -6.83 15.62
N PHE A 169 2.25 -7.24 14.50
CA PHE A 169 1.33 -8.36 14.40
C PHE A 169 1.25 -8.93 12.98
N TRP A 170 0.87 -10.21 12.86
CA TRP A 170 0.70 -10.90 11.57
C TRP A 170 -0.75 -10.96 11.08
N ILE A 171 -1.72 -11.06 12.00
CA ILE A 171 -3.14 -11.30 11.71
C ILE A 171 -4.01 -10.32 12.49
#